data_AF-A0A1H0CA90-F1
#
_entry.id   AF-A0A1H0CA90-F1
#
_cell.length_a   1.000
_cell.length_b   1.000
_cell.length_c   1.000
_cell.angle_alpha   90.00
_cell.angle_beta   90.00
_cell.angle_gamma   90.00
#
_symmetry.space_group_name_H-M   'P 1'
#
loop_
_entity.id
_entity.type
_entity.pdbx_description
1 polymer ?
#
loop_
_entity_poly.entity_id
_entity_poly.type
_entity_poly.pdbx_seq_one_letter_code
_entity_poly.pdbx_strand_id
1 'polypeptide(L)'
;MSENVVAQLCQDVKIPKMVKVRQHFDPSYIAPEDIPGVVREELERDCICSQIKPGMSIAITCGSRGVANIAIVIKAVAEYVKEKGGSPFVFPAMG
;
A
#
# COMPACT_ATOMS: atom_id res chain seq x y z
N MET A 1 21.79 -3.74 33.89
CA MET A 1 20.88 -4.21 32.84
C MET A 1 21.66 -5.16 31.97
N SER A 2 21.21 -6.41 31.81
CA SER A 2 21.88 -7.39 30.96
C SER A 2 21.88 -6.90 29.51
N GLU A 3 23.02 -6.99 28.84
CA GLU A 3 23.09 -6.73 27.40
C GLU A 3 22.12 -7.66 26.65
N ASN A 4 21.46 -7.13 25.61
CA ASN A 4 20.55 -7.91 24.77
C ASN A 4 21.36 -9.00 24.04
N VAL A 5 20.79 -10.21 23.90
CA VAL A 5 21.37 -11.35 23.17
C VAL A 5 21.92 -10.95 21.79
N VAL A 6 21.27 -10.04 21.07
CA VAL A 6 21.74 -9.54 19.77
C VAL A 6 23.08 -8.82 19.89
N ALA A 7 23.29 -8.04 20.95
CA ALA A 7 24.56 -7.33 21.18
C ALA A 7 25.70 -8.32 21.49
N GLN A 8 25.42 -9.36 22.30
CA GLN A 8 26.40 -10.40 22.63
C GLN A 8 26.81 -11.21 21.39
N LEU A 9 25.85 -11.59 20.54
CA LEU A 9 26.13 -12.33 19.30
C LEU A 9 26.98 -11.52 18.30
N CYS A 10 26.87 -10.19 18.34
CA CYS A 10 27.57 -9.29 17.43
C CYS A 10 28.86 -8.68 18.04
N GLN A 11 29.27 -9.09 19.23
CA GLN A 11 30.37 -8.46 19.98
C GLN A 11 31.70 -8.40 19.21
N ASP A 12 31.98 -9.41 18.38
CA ASP A 12 33.22 -9.55 17.61
C ASP A 12 33.12 -8.94 16.20
N VAL A 13 31.95 -8.40 15.83
CA VAL A 13 31.71 -7.79 14.52
C VAL A 13 32.19 -6.34 14.52
N LYS A 14 33.34 -6.09 13.89
CA LYS A 14 33.83 -4.72 13.69
C LYS A 14 32.97 -3.98 12.65
N ILE A 15 32.25 -2.96 13.11
CA ILE A 15 31.52 -2.05 12.22
C ILE A 15 32.54 -1.20 11.43
N PRO A 16 32.40 -1.04 10.10
CA PRO A 16 33.27 -0.18 9.32
C PRO A 16 33.12 1.29 9.72
N LYS A 17 33.99 2.17 9.21
CA LYS A 17 33.83 3.62 9.40
C LYS A 17 32.50 4.07 8.80
N MET A 18 31.55 4.44 9.66
CA MET A 18 30.23 4.92 9.25
C MET A 18 30.25 6.44 9.06
N VAL A 19 29.50 6.91 8.08
CA VAL A 19 29.22 8.35 7.90
C VAL A 19 27.75 8.62 8.19
N LYS A 20 27.43 9.78 8.75
CA LYS A 20 26.04 10.20 8.93
C LYS A 20 25.47 10.63 7.59
N VAL A 21 24.38 10.00 7.17
CA VAL A 21 23.59 10.39 6.00
C VAL A 21 22.25 10.92 6.49
N ARG A 22 21.82 12.06 5.95
CA ARG A 22 20.46 12.57 6.12
C ARG A 22 19.75 12.46 4.78
N GLN A 23 18.69 11.68 4.74
CA GLN A 23 17.82 11.58 3.57
C GLN A 23 16.69 12.59 3.73
N HIS A 24 16.48 13.40 2.68
CA HIS A 24 15.34 14.28 2.57
C HIS A 24 14.35 13.61 1.62
N PHE A 25 13.17 13.27 2.12
CA PHE A 25 12.08 12.76 1.30
C PHE A 25 11.19 13.92 0.86
N ASP A 26 10.53 13.74 -0.27
CA ASP A 26 9.45 14.62 -0.69
C ASP A 26 8.30 14.52 0.33
N PRO A 27 7.91 15.61 1.02
CA PRO A 27 6.83 15.59 1.99
C PRO A 27 5.44 15.64 1.33
N SER A 28 5.35 15.73 0.00
CA SER A 28 4.08 15.74 -0.72
C SER A 28 3.27 14.49 -0.42
N TYR A 29 2.01 14.67 -0.03
CA TYR A 29 1.09 13.57 0.27
C TYR A 29 -0.34 13.96 -0.07
N ILE A 30 -1.19 12.95 -0.21
CA ILE A 30 -2.65 13.11 -0.32
C ILE A 30 -3.22 12.91 1.09
N ALA A 31 -4.01 13.87 1.56
CA ALA A 31 -4.64 13.76 2.87
C ALA A 31 -5.59 12.54 2.89
N PRO A 32 -5.66 11.77 4.00
CA PRO A 32 -6.47 10.55 4.06
C PRO A 32 -7.92 10.70 3.61
N GLU A 33 -8.52 11.86 3.87
CA GLU A 33 -9.88 12.25 3.49
C GLU A 33 -10.06 12.42 1.97
N ASP A 34 -9.02 12.80 1.24
CA ASP A 34 -9.05 13.04 -0.21
C ASP A 34 -8.78 11.76 -1.02
N ILE A 35 -8.15 10.75 -0.40
CA ILE A 35 -7.78 9.48 -1.05
C ILE A 35 -8.96 8.83 -1.80
N PRO A 36 -10.18 8.70 -1.24
CA PRO A 36 -11.29 8.08 -1.95
C PRO A 36 -11.66 8.80 -3.25
N GLY A 37 -11.55 10.13 -3.29
CA GLY A 37 -11.80 10.94 -4.48
C GLY A 37 -10.75 10.67 -5.55
N VAL A 38 -9.48 10.72 -5.18
CA VAL A 38 -8.36 10.45 -6.11
C VAL A 38 -8.42 9.02 -6.67
N VAL A 39 -8.73 8.03 -5.82
CA VAL A 39 -8.90 6.64 -6.28
C VAL A 39 -10.04 6.52 -7.29
N ARG A 40 -11.17 7.22 -7.07
CA ARG A 40 -12.28 7.21 -8.01
C ARG A 40 -11.88 7.83 -9.35
N GLU A 41 -11.22 8.98 -9.35
CA GLU A 41 -10.71 9.64 -10.56
C GLU A 41 -9.81 8.69 -11.37
N GLU A 42 -8.90 7.97 -10.71
CA GLU A 42 -8.05 7.00 -11.38
C GLU A 42 -8.82 5.80 -11.95
N LEU A 43 -9.88 5.34 -11.28
CA LEU A 43 -10.71 4.23 -11.77
C LEU A 43 -11.68 4.65 -12.89
N GLU A 44 -12.05 5.92 -12.97
CA GLU A 44 -12.93 6.48 -14.01
C GLU A 44 -12.28 6.56 -15.38
N ARG A 45 -10.95 6.49 -15.45
CA ARG A 45 -10.20 6.42 -16.71
C ARG A 45 -10.77 5.29 -17.59
N ASP A 46 -11.03 5.59 -18.86
CA ASP A 46 -11.72 4.67 -19.79
C ASP A 46 -11.07 3.28 -19.86
N CYS A 47 -9.74 3.21 -19.77
CA CYS A 47 -9.00 1.95 -19.79
C CYS A 47 -9.34 1.00 -18.63
N ILE A 48 -9.91 1.51 -17.54
CA ILE A 48 -10.32 0.75 -16.36
C ILE A 48 -11.85 0.66 -16.31
N CYS A 49 -12.55 1.79 -16.31
CA CYS A 49 -14.00 1.82 -16.12
C CYS A 49 -14.74 0.97 -17.18
N SER A 50 -14.29 0.96 -18.43
CA SER A 50 -14.93 0.18 -19.50
C SER A 50 -14.78 -1.34 -19.34
N GLN A 51 -13.84 -1.80 -18.50
CA GLN A 51 -13.57 -3.22 -18.29
C GLN A 51 -14.44 -3.84 -17.19
N ILE A 52 -14.95 -3.03 -16.25
CA ILE A 52 -15.76 -3.50 -15.15
C ILE A 52 -17.21 -3.64 -15.63
N LYS A 53 -17.69 -4.89 -15.72
CA LYS A 53 -19.04 -5.20 -16.15
C LYS A 53 -19.87 -5.75 -14.99
N PRO A 54 -21.18 -5.46 -14.94
CA PRO A 54 -22.07 -6.04 -13.94
C PRO A 54 -21.98 -7.58 -13.91
N GLY A 55 -21.97 -8.14 -12.69
CA GLY A 55 -21.88 -9.59 -12.46
C GLY A 55 -20.45 -10.15 -12.42
N MET A 56 -19.42 -9.35 -12.71
CA MET A 56 -18.03 -9.81 -12.58
C MET A 56 -17.63 -10.01 -11.12
N SER A 57 -16.92 -11.10 -10.82
CA SER A 57 -16.16 -11.26 -9.58
C SER A 57 -14.75 -10.72 -9.80
N ILE A 58 -14.35 -9.70 -9.04
CA ILE A 58 -13.11 -8.94 -9.28
C ILE A 58 -12.19 -9.06 -8.07
N ALA A 59 -10.99 -9.60 -8.30
CA ALA A 59 -9.94 -9.67 -7.31
C ALA A 59 -9.27 -8.30 -7.14
N ILE A 60 -9.21 -7.81 -5.91
CA ILE A 60 -8.44 -6.62 -5.54
C ILE A 60 -7.19 -7.08 -4.81
N THR A 61 -6.05 -6.96 -5.47
CA THR A 61 -4.77 -7.36 -4.90
C THR A 61 -4.32 -6.39 -3.82
N CYS A 62 -3.88 -6.89 -2.66
CA CYS A 62 -3.32 -6.07 -1.58
C CYS A 62 -1.99 -6.62 -1.09
N GLY A 63 -1.06 -5.74 -0.70
CA GLY A 63 0.26 -6.13 -0.19
C GLY A 63 0.80 -5.11 0.81
N SER A 64 1.56 -5.57 1.80
CA SER A 64 2.03 -4.77 2.94
C SER A 64 3.30 -3.95 2.67
N ARG A 65 3.76 -3.84 1.42
CA ARG A 65 5.01 -3.15 1.03
C ARG A 65 4.89 -1.63 1.09
N GLY A 66 4.76 -1.07 2.29
CA GLY A 66 4.96 0.35 2.56
C GLY A 66 3.92 1.32 1.97
N VAL A 67 2.79 0.83 1.47
CA VAL A 67 1.70 1.70 0.99
C VAL A 67 0.94 2.26 2.19
N ALA A 68 1.11 3.56 2.43
CA ALA A 68 0.34 4.27 3.45
C ALA A 68 -1.17 4.23 3.14
N ASN A 69 -2.01 4.19 4.17
CA ASN A 69 -3.47 4.26 4.04
C ASN A 69 -4.10 3.15 3.16
N ILE A 70 -3.44 1.99 3.03
CA ILE A 70 -3.90 0.87 2.18
C ILE A 70 -5.36 0.47 2.44
N ALA A 71 -5.81 0.50 3.70
CA ALA A 71 -7.19 0.17 4.04
C ALA A 71 -8.21 1.13 3.39
N ILE A 72 -7.89 2.44 3.33
CA ILE A 72 -8.74 3.46 2.71
C ILE A 72 -8.79 3.25 1.20
N VAL A 73 -7.62 3.04 0.59
CA VAL A 73 -7.50 2.78 -0.85
C VAL A 73 -8.30 1.55 -1.26
N ILE A 74 -8.06 0.41 -0.61
CA ILE A 74 -8.73 -0.87 -0.95
C ILE A 74 -10.24 -0.77 -0.75
N LYS A 75 -10.69 -0.07 0.30
CA LYS A 75 -12.11 0.18 0.53
C LYS A 75 -12.72 0.98 -0.63
N ALA A 76 -12.09 2.08 -1.04
CA ALA A 76 -12.57 2.92 -2.15
C ALA A 76 -12.66 2.14 -3.47
N VAL A 77 -11.67 1.30 -3.78
CA VAL A 77 -11.71 0.41 -4.96
C VAL A 77 -12.87 -0.58 -4.86
N ALA A 78 -13.07 -1.21 -3.69
CA ALA A 78 -14.15 -2.17 -3.51
C ALA A 78 -15.54 -1.52 -3.63
N GLU A 79 -15.72 -0.32 -3.10
CA GLU A 79 -16.96 0.46 -3.25
C GLU A 79 -17.23 0.78 -4.72
N TYR A 80 -16.22 1.26 -5.44
CA TYR A 80 -16.33 1.54 -6.88
C TYR A 80 -16.73 0.30 -7.70
N VAL A 81 -16.10 -0.85 -7.43
CA VAL A 81 -16.45 -2.11 -8.11
C VAL A 81 -17.91 -2.50 -7.84
N LYS A 82 -18.37 -2.37 -6.58
CA LYS A 82 -19.77 -2.64 -6.22
C LYS A 82 -20.75 -1.71 -6.94
N GLU A 83 -20.44 -0.42 -7.03
CA GLU A 83 -21.25 0.57 -7.74
C GLU A 83 -21.41 0.23 -9.23
N LYS A 84 -20.37 -0.33 -9.86
CA LYS A 84 -20.41 -0.82 -11.24
C LYS A 84 -21.10 -2.19 -11.40
N GLY A 85 -21.65 -2.75 -10.32
CA GLY A 85 -22.36 -4.03 -10.30
C GLY A 85 -21.45 -5.25 -10.22
N GLY A 86 -20.16 -5.07 -9.89
CA GLY A 86 -19.22 -6.16 -9.65
C GLY A 86 -19.24 -6.66 -8.20
N SER A 87 -18.64 -7.83 -7.97
CA SER A 87 -18.45 -8.44 -6.66
C SER A 87 -16.96 -8.45 -6.31
N PRO A 88 -16.46 -7.48 -5.54
CA PRO A 88 -15.05 -7.41 -5.21
C PRO A 88 -14.68 -8.40 -4.10
N PHE A 89 -13.47 -8.95 -4.16
CA PHE A 89 -12.85 -9.67 -3.05
C PHE A 89 -11.37 -9.33 -2.94
N VAL A 90 -10.85 -9.30 -1.72
CA VAL A 90 -9.45 -8.95 -1.46
C VAL A 90 -8.58 -10.20 -1.58
N PHE A 91 -7.51 -10.11 -2.37
CA PHE A 91 -6.57 -11.20 -2.62
C PHE A 91 -5.13 -10.77 -2.26
N PRO A 92 -4.36 -11.58 -1.53
CA PRO A 92 -3.01 -11.19 -1.12
C PRO A 92 -2.00 -11.27 -2.28
N ALA A 93 -1.23 -10.20 -2.51
CA ALA A 93 -0.18 -10.14 -3.54
C ALA A 93 1.21 -10.48 -2.95
N MET A 94 1.41 -11.76 -2.59
CA MET A 94 2.61 -12.26 -1.91
C MET A 94 3.72 -12.74 -2.87
N GLY A 95 3.92 -12.03 -3.98
CA GLY A 95 5.10 -12.19 -4.85
C GLY A 95 6.26 -11.31 -4.44
#